data_AF-A0A9R1III9-F1
#
_entry.id   AF-A0A9R1III9-F1
#
_cell.length_a   1.000
_cell.length_b   1.000
_cell.length_c   1.000
_cell.angle_alpha   90.00
_cell.angle_beta   90.00
_cell.angle_gamma   90.00
#
_symmetry.space_group_name_H-M   'P 1'
#
loop_
_entity.id
_entity.type
_entity.pdbx_description
1 polymer ?
#
loop_
_entity_poly.entity_id
_entity_poly.type
_entity_poly.pdbx_seq_one_letter_code
_entity_poly.pdbx_strand_id
1 'polypeptide(L)'
;MAVSNNITACVTLMALICAVPVIASGVWFASAQGEECARLARWPVAILGGLILLAALAGFVGAYGNRRRLLAFYLFAMAALIALLIALLVFAFTVTRGSGAYPVLGREYDEYRLDGFSMWLRGYVDPARWEGIRSCLAVSDTCKKLARQAGYITADQLYQSRLTPLQSGCCKPLSVCGFGYVSPTVWTNLARPASDPDCGLWSNDPAQLCYECESCRAGLLAALRSQWHKANIALVVATVSLVFLYLIGCSAYKNAHAEAIYHRYKW
;
A
#
# COMPACT_ATOMS: atom_id res chain seq x y z
N MET A 1 -33.17 27.66 -14.26
CA MET A 1 -33.35 26.40 -13.51
C MET A 1 -32.59 25.22 -14.12
N ALA A 2 -32.35 25.15 -15.44
CA ALA A 2 -31.59 24.06 -16.09
C ALA A 2 -30.08 24.01 -15.73
N VAL A 3 -29.44 25.16 -15.47
CA VAL A 3 -28.00 25.23 -15.15
C VAL A 3 -27.67 24.55 -13.81
N SER A 4 -28.59 24.60 -12.84
CA SER A 4 -28.43 23.97 -11.52
C SER A 4 -28.35 22.44 -11.62
N ASN A 5 -29.21 21.83 -12.43
CA ASN A 5 -29.27 20.37 -12.59
C ASN A 5 -28.05 19.82 -13.34
N ASN A 6 -27.53 20.57 -14.32
CA ASN A 6 -26.33 20.15 -15.04
C ASN A 6 -25.07 20.22 -14.16
N ILE A 7 -25.00 21.20 -13.24
CA ILE A 7 -23.86 21.33 -12.31
C ILE A 7 -23.87 20.21 -11.28
N THR A 8 -25.02 19.89 -10.67
CA THR A 8 -25.11 18.74 -9.74
C THR A 8 -24.89 17.41 -10.45
N ALA A 9 -25.37 17.24 -11.68
CA ALA A 9 -25.10 16.05 -12.48
C ALA A 9 -23.60 15.89 -12.80
N CYS A 10 -22.92 16.96 -13.24
CA CYS A 10 -21.47 16.95 -13.48
C CYS A 10 -20.68 16.64 -12.21
N VAL A 11 -21.04 17.23 -11.07
CA VAL A 11 -20.34 17.02 -9.79
C VAL A 11 -20.51 15.57 -9.29
N THR A 12 -21.71 15.01 -9.42
CA THR A 12 -21.97 13.61 -9.03
C THR A 12 -21.26 12.63 -9.97
N LEU A 13 -21.19 12.96 -11.26
CA LEU A 13 -20.51 12.15 -12.28
C LEU A 13 -18.98 12.21 -12.10
N MET A 14 -18.41 13.37 -11.75
CA MET A 14 -17.01 13.51 -11.38
C MET A 14 -16.67 12.75 -10.08
N ALA A 15 -17.55 12.78 -9.08
CA ALA A 15 -17.38 12.00 -7.86
C ALA A 15 -17.38 10.49 -8.14
N LEU A 16 -18.27 10.03 -9.03
CA LEU A 16 -18.30 8.64 -9.52
C LEU A 16 -17.02 8.26 -10.26
N ILE A 17 -16.53 9.12 -11.15
CA ILE A 17 -15.26 8.90 -11.86
C ILE A 17 -14.08 8.85 -10.89
N CYS A 18 -14.08 9.66 -9.82
CA CYS A 18 -13.05 9.59 -8.79
C CYS A 18 -13.18 8.34 -7.91
N ALA A 19 -14.40 7.81 -7.72
CA ALA A 19 -14.62 6.59 -6.95
C ALA A 19 -14.13 5.33 -7.69
N VAL A 20 -14.22 5.30 -9.03
CA VAL A 20 -13.85 4.12 -9.84
C VAL A 20 -12.38 3.70 -9.66
N PRO A 21 -11.36 4.58 -9.79
CA PRO A 21 -9.96 4.21 -9.55
C PRO A 21 -9.70 3.73 -8.14
N VAL A 22 -10.42 4.29 -7.15
CA VAL A 22 -10.21 3.95 -5.74
C VAL A 22 -10.84 2.60 -5.42
N ILE A 23 -12.05 2.32 -5.92
CA ILE A 23 -12.69 1.00 -5.83
C ILE A 23 -11.89 -0.02 -6.63
N ALA A 24 -11.45 0.30 -7.84
CA ALA A 24 -10.60 -0.57 -8.66
C ALA A 24 -9.27 -0.87 -7.97
N SER A 25 -8.66 0.12 -7.29
CA SER A 25 -7.47 -0.13 -6.48
C SER A 25 -7.78 -1.03 -5.30
N GLY A 26 -8.86 -0.80 -4.55
CA GLY A 26 -9.26 -1.63 -3.41
C GLY A 26 -9.59 -3.08 -3.81
N VAL A 27 -10.28 -3.26 -4.94
CA VAL A 27 -10.60 -4.58 -5.52
C VAL A 27 -9.34 -5.25 -6.07
N TRP A 28 -8.45 -4.52 -6.75
CA TRP A 28 -7.16 -5.04 -7.20
C TRP A 28 -6.26 -5.45 -6.03
N PHE A 29 -6.26 -4.70 -4.93
CA PHE A 29 -5.56 -5.07 -3.70
C PHE A 29 -6.14 -6.33 -3.06
N ALA A 30 -7.46 -6.50 -3.11
CA ALA A 30 -8.13 -7.70 -2.64
C ALA A 30 -7.92 -8.92 -3.56
N SER A 31 -7.79 -8.71 -4.87
CA SER A 31 -7.68 -9.79 -5.86
C SER A 31 -6.24 -10.19 -6.22
N ALA A 32 -5.29 -9.25 -6.18
CA ALA A 32 -3.87 -9.54 -6.44
C ALA A 32 -3.19 -10.30 -5.29
N GLN A 33 -3.85 -10.36 -4.13
CA GLN A 33 -3.43 -11.11 -2.95
C GLN A 33 -4.31 -12.36 -2.87
N GLY A 34 -3.83 -13.49 -3.42
CA GLY A 34 -4.55 -14.77 -3.44
C GLY A 34 -5.22 -15.12 -2.10
N GLU A 35 -6.41 -15.74 -2.20
CA GLU A 35 -7.54 -15.69 -1.27
C GLU A 35 -7.31 -16.09 0.20
N GLU A 36 -6.13 -16.55 0.63
CA GLU A 36 -5.93 -17.07 1.98
C GLU A 36 -4.91 -16.30 2.85
N CYS A 37 -3.96 -15.56 2.27
CA CYS A 37 -3.00 -14.73 3.05
C CYS A 37 -3.51 -13.34 3.41
N ALA A 38 -4.54 -12.89 2.69
CA ALA A 38 -4.93 -11.49 2.60
C ALA A 38 -5.78 -10.97 3.78
N ARG A 39 -6.15 -11.83 4.76
CA ARG A 39 -6.96 -11.40 5.91
C ARG A 39 -6.29 -10.28 6.72
N LEU A 40 -4.96 -10.18 6.64
CA LEU A 40 -4.16 -9.19 7.36
C LEU A 40 -4.03 -7.84 6.63
N ALA A 41 -4.02 -7.84 5.29
CA ALA A 41 -4.10 -6.62 4.48
C ALA A 41 -5.51 -6.01 4.42
N ARG A 42 -6.51 -6.69 4.99
CA ARG A 42 -7.93 -6.30 4.99
C ARG A 42 -8.21 -5.03 5.79
N TRP A 43 -7.45 -4.75 6.86
CA TRP A 43 -7.64 -3.58 7.71
C TRP A 43 -7.33 -2.23 7.04
N PRO A 44 -6.16 -2.03 6.39
CA PRO A 44 -5.89 -0.77 5.67
C PRO A 44 -6.86 -0.56 4.49
N VAL A 45 -7.28 -1.63 3.81
CA VAL A 45 -8.27 -1.55 2.71
C VAL A 45 -9.69 -1.28 3.23
N ALA A 46 -10.07 -1.84 4.37
CA ALA A 46 -11.36 -1.57 5.01
C ALA A 46 -11.44 -0.13 5.56
N ILE A 47 -10.32 0.39 6.09
CA ILE A 47 -10.22 1.81 6.46
C ILE A 47 -10.36 2.68 5.21
N LEU A 48 -9.62 2.40 4.13
CA LEU A 48 -9.75 3.11 2.85
C LEU A 48 -11.19 3.05 2.31
N GLY A 49 -11.80 1.88 2.32
CA GLY A 49 -13.18 1.61 1.91
C GLY A 49 -14.20 2.41 2.73
N GLY A 50 -14.06 2.42 4.06
CA GLY A 50 -14.94 3.17 4.96
C GLY A 50 -14.85 4.69 4.72
N LEU A 51 -13.66 5.20 4.43
CA LEU A 51 -13.45 6.62 4.13
C LEU A 51 -14.10 7.04 2.81
N ILE A 52 -14.07 6.17 1.80
CA ILE A 52 -14.75 6.38 0.51
C ILE A 52 -16.27 6.30 0.67
N LEU A 53 -16.75 5.38 1.52
CA LEU A 53 -18.17 5.21 1.79
C LEU A 53 -18.73 6.44 2.52
N LEU A 54 -17.97 7.01 3.46
CA LEU A 54 -18.27 8.31 4.07
C LEU A 54 -18.28 9.46 3.05
N ALA A 55 -17.33 9.47 2.10
CA ALA A 55 -17.31 10.44 1.02
C ALA A 55 -18.54 10.35 0.11
N ALA A 56 -18.97 9.12 -0.24
CA ALA A 56 -20.17 8.88 -1.05
C ALA A 56 -21.46 9.29 -0.33
N LEU A 57 -21.58 9.01 0.97
CA LEU A 57 -22.72 9.42 1.80
C LEU A 57 -22.81 10.95 1.93
N ALA A 58 -21.67 11.63 2.12
CA ALA A 58 -21.64 13.08 2.16
C ALA A 58 -22.05 13.72 0.82
N GLY A 59 -21.66 13.11 -0.31
CA GLY A 59 -22.09 13.52 -1.65
C GLY A 59 -23.58 13.33 -1.90
N PHE A 60 -24.15 12.21 -1.46
CA PHE A 60 -25.57 11.91 -1.62
C PHE A 60 -26.49 12.85 -0.82
N VAL A 61 -26.08 13.22 0.40
CA VAL A 61 -26.80 14.21 1.23
C VAL A 61 -26.76 15.61 0.59
N GLY A 62 -25.71 15.92 -0.18
CA GLY A 62 -25.57 17.15 -0.96
C GLY A 62 -26.46 17.23 -2.21
N ALA A 63 -27.06 16.13 -2.67
CA ALA A 63 -27.91 16.13 -3.87
C ALA A 63 -29.40 16.45 -3.56
N TYR A 64 -29.85 16.25 -2.31
CA TYR A 64 -31.27 16.28 -1.97
C TYR A 64 -31.82 17.62 -1.43
N GLY A 65 -30.99 18.66 -1.29
CA GLY A 65 -31.39 19.89 -0.59
C GLY A 65 -31.33 21.19 -1.41
N ASN A 66 -32.48 21.66 -1.87
CA ASN A 66 -32.63 22.88 -2.67
C ASN A 66 -32.50 24.20 -1.86
N ARG A 67 -31.38 24.42 -1.17
CA ARG A 67 -31.12 25.65 -0.39
C ARG A 67 -29.65 26.06 -0.52
N ARG A 68 -29.36 27.38 -0.61
CA ARG A 68 -27.98 27.95 -0.54
C ARG A 68 -27.13 27.41 0.61
N ARG A 69 -27.75 26.99 1.72
CA ARG A 69 -27.08 26.33 2.87
C ARG A 69 -26.48 24.96 2.53
N LEU A 70 -27.07 24.24 1.57
CA LEU A 70 -26.61 22.90 1.18
C LEU A 70 -25.30 22.95 0.38
N LEU A 71 -25.13 23.97 -0.46
CA LEU A 71 -23.89 24.19 -1.21
C LEU A 71 -22.72 24.56 -0.28
N ALA A 72 -22.99 25.36 0.76
CA ALA A 72 -22.01 25.68 1.80
C ALA A 72 -21.63 24.44 2.62
N PHE A 73 -22.62 23.62 3.00
CA PHE A 73 -22.38 22.32 3.67
C PHE A 73 -21.56 21.37 2.78
N TYR A 74 -21.85 21.31 1.48
CA TYR A 74 -21.09 20.53 0.51
C TYR A 74 -19.62 20.98 0.41
N LEU A 75 -19.34 22.29 0.32
CA LEU A 75 -17.97 22.81 0.33
C LEU A 75 -17.24 22.45 1.63
N PHE A 76 -17.92 22.52 2.78
CA PHE A 76 -17.35 22.12 4.06
C PHE A 76 -17.03 20.62 4.11
N ALA A 77 -17.96 19.77 3.65
CA ALA A 77 -17.77 18.32 3.59
C ALA A 77 -16.61 17.93 2.64
N MET A 78 -16.51 18.57 1.49
CA MET A 78 -15.39 18.37 0.54
C MET A 78 -14.05 18.80 1.14
N ALA A 79 -14.01 19.93 1.87
CA ALA A 79 -12.81 20.38 2.56
C ALA A 79 -12.38 19.40 3.66
N ALA A 80 -13.34 18.89 4.45
CA ALA A 80 -13.08 17.88 5.48
C ALA A 80 -12.55 16.57 4.87
N LEU A 81 -13.10 16.14 3.73
CA LEU A 81 -12.61 14.97 3.00
C LEU A 81 -11.17 15.15 2.51
N ILE A 82 -10.86 16.31 1.91
CA ILE A 82 -9.49 16.63 1.47
C ILE A 82 -8.52 16.62 2.65
N ALA A 83 -8.89 17.25 3.78
CA ALA A 83 -8.06 17.26 4.98
C ALA A 83 -7.81 15.85 5.52
N LEU A 84 -8.83 14.98 5.50
CA LEU A 84 -8.73 13.58 5.91
C LEU A 84 -7.80 12.78 4.98
N LEU A 85 -7.93 12.96 3.66
CA LEU A 85 -7.04 12.32 2.68
C LEU A 85 -5.59 12.78 2.85
N ILE A 86 -5.35 14.07 3.08
CA ILE A 86 -4.02 14.60 3.36
C ILE A 86 -3.46 14.00 4.65
N ALA A 87 -4.25 13.91 5.72
CA ALA A 87 -3.83 13.30 6.98
C ALA A 87 -3.43 11.82 6.81
N LEU A 88 -4.19 11.07 6.02
CA LEU A 88 -3.88 9.67 5.70
C LEU A 88 -2.63 9.54 4.85
N LEU A 89 -2.42 10.44 3.88
CA LEU A 89 -1.18 10.48 3.10
C LEU A 89 0.02 10.74 4.01
N VAL A 90 -0.07 11.72 4.91
CA VAL A 90 1.00 12.01 5.88
C VAL A 90 1.28 10.79 6.74
N PHE A 91 0.25 10.13 7.28
CA PHE A 91 0.40 8.90 8.05
C PHE A 91 1.03 7.76 7.23
N ALA A 92 0.59 7.57 5.99
CA ALA A 92 1.14 6.55 5.12
C ALA A 92 2.61 6.81 4.83
N PHE A 93 3.00 8.06 4.55
CA PHE A 93 4.40 8.45 4.37
C PHE A 93 5.23 8.25 5.63
N THR A 94 4.73 8.60 6.82
CA THR A 94 5.48 8.44 8.08
C THR A 94 5.73 6.97 8.39
N VAL A 95 4.72 6.12 8.18
CA VAL A 95 4.82 4.68 8.33
C VAL A 95 5.80 4.11 7.30
N THR A 96 5.69 4.49 6.03
CA THR A 96 6.58 4.06 4.94
C THR A 96 7.83 4.94 4.77
N ARG A 97 8.42 5.49 5.84
CA ARG A 97 9.70 6.22 5.71
C ARG A 97 10.89 5.27 5.65
N GLY A 98 11.08 4.43 6.66
CA GLY A 98 12.21 3.50 6.74
C GLY A 98 12.10 2.30 5.80
N SER A 99 13.09 2.09 4.94
CA SER A 99 13.06 1.06 3.89
C SER A 99 13.64 -0.29 4.30
N GLY A 100 14.35 -0.43 5.44
CA GLY A 100 14.92 -1.70 5.91
C GLY A 100 15.95 -2.37 5.01
N ALA A 101 16.01 -1.95 3.74
CA ALA A 101 16.83 -2.47 2.67
C ALA A 101 18.28 -2.04 2.86
N TYR A 102 19.17 -2.99 2.70
CA TYR A 102 20.60 -2.73 2.62
C TYR A 102 21.17 -3.48 1.41
N PRO A 103 21.98 -2.79 0.58
CA PRO A 103 22.59 -3.41 -0.58
C PRO A 103 23.71 -4.34 -0.14
N VAL A 104 23.84 -5.46 -0.85
CA VAL A 104 24.95 -6.40 -0.67
C VAL A 104 25.88 -6.29 -1.87
N LEU A 105 27.19 -6.18 -1.61
CA LEU A 105 28.19 -6.08 -2.67
C LEU A 105 28.11 -7.29 -3.62
N GLY A 106 28.08 -7.01 -4.93
CA GLY A 106 28.04 -8.03 -5.98
C GLY A 106 26.66 -8.64 -6.24
N ARG A 107 25.56 -8.04 -5.72
CA ARG A 107 24.19 -8.54 -5.90
C ARG A 107 23.26 -7.44 -6.41
N GLU A 108 22.36 -7.78 -7.32
CA GLU A 108 21.37 -6.84 -7.88
C GLU A 108 20.12 -6.68 -6.98
N TYR A 109 19.95 -7.56 -5.99
CA TYR A 109 18.85 -7.49 -5.02
C TYR A 109 19.32 -7.00 -3.65
N ASP A 110 18.39 -6.39 -2.92
CA ASP A 110 18.59 -5.96 -1.55
C ASP A 110 18.18 -7.04 -0.53
N GLU A 111 18.88 -7.03 0.60
CA GLU A 111 18.48 -7.76 1.80
C GLU A 111 17.82 -6.79 2.78
N TYR A 112 17.01 -7.31 3.71
CA TYR A 112 16.15 -6.47 4.57
C TYR A 112 16.39 -6.77 6.05
N ARG A 113 16.48 -5.73 6.87
CA ARG A 113 16.51 -5.80 8.34
C ARG A 113 15.29 -5.09 8.92
N LEU A 114 14.70 -5.66 9.98
CA LEU A 114 13.59 -5.00 10.68
C LEU A 114 13.98 -3.66 11.28
N ASP A 115 15.25 -3.51 11.69
CA ASP A 115 15.76 -2.29 12.31
C ASP A 115 15.73 -1.05 11.42
N GLY A 116 15.55 -1.20 10.11
CA GLY A 116 15.36 -0.07 9.21
C GLY A 116 13.90 0.31 8.97
N PHE A 117 12.92 -0.40 9.54
CA PHE A 117 11.49 -0.06 9.43
C PHE A 117 11.00 0.80 10.60
N SER A 118 9.89 1.54 10.41
CA SER A 118 9.27 2.32 11.49
C SER A 118 8.68 1.43 12.58
N MET A 119 8.57 1.96 13.81
CA MET A 119 8.03 1.23 14.96
C MET A 119 6.64 0.65 14.71
N TRP A 120 5.80 1.36 13.95
CA TRP A 120 4.47 0.89 13.58
C TRP A 120 4.50 -0.35 12.67
N LEU A 121 5.39 -0.38 11.67
CA LEU A 121 5.56 -1.57 10.82
C LEU A 121 6.15 -2.75 11.61
N ARG A 122 7.07 -2.50 12.55
CA ARG A 122 7.62 -3.58 13.38
C ARG A 122 6.55 -4.22 14.26
N GLY A 123 5.71 -3.41 14.91
CA GLY A 123 4.58 -3.93 15.70
C GLY A 123 3.50 -4.64 14.87
N TYR A 124 3.51 -4.50 13.54
CA TYR A 124 2.64 -5.30 12.69
C TYR A 124 3.05 -6.78 12.66
N VAL A 125 4.34 -7.07 12.88
CA VAL A 125 4.93 -8.42 12.84
C VAL A 125 5.16 -8.98 14.24
N ASP A 126 4.26 -8.64 15.16
CA ASP A 126 4.28 -9.19 16.52
C ASP A 126 4.25 -10.74 16.50
N PRO A 127 4.95 -11.40 17.43
CA PRO A 127 5.10 -12.85 17.44
C PRO A 127 3.75 -13.60 17.47
N ALA A 128 2.76 -13.08 18.22
CA ALA A 128 1.42 -13.66 18.28
C ALA A 128 0.64 -13.60 16.95
N ARG A 129 0.92 -12.58 16.12
CA ARG A 129 0.30 -12.43 14.80
C ARG A 129 1.09 -13.15 13.71
N TRP A 130 2.42 -13.26 13.89
CA TRP A 130 3.32 -13.87 12.92
C TRP A 130 2.99 -15.33 12.62
N GLU A 131 2.54 -16.09 13.62
CA GLU A 131 2.24 -17.52 13.44
C GLU A 131 1.20 -17.77 12.32
N GLY A 132 0.14 -16.96 12.26
CA GLY A 132 -0.86 -17.02 11.20
C GLY A 132 -0.38 -16.51 9.84
N ILE A 133 0.59 -15.60 9.82
CA ILE A 133 1.21 -15.11 8.58
C ILE A 133 2.15 -16.16 8.01
N ARG A 134 2.96 -16.77 8.88
CA ARG A 134 3.92 -17.82 8.55
C ARG A 134 3.24 -19.02 7.91
N SER A 135 2.16 -19.52 8.51
CA SER A 135 1.45 -20.69 7.95
C SER A 135 0.99 -20.43 6.52
N CYS A 136 0.53 -19.21 6.24
CA CYS A 136 0.19 -18.82 4.89
C CYS A 136 1.41 -18.69 3.95
N LEU A 137 2.51 -18.06 4.41
CA LEU A 137 3.72 -17.94 3.61
C LEU A 137 4.29 -19.30 3.23
N ALA A 138 4.25 -20.28 4.14
CA ALA A 138 4.69 -21.65 3.91
C ALA A 138 3.88 -22.38 2.83
N VAL A 139 2.57 -22.10 2.74
CA VAL A 139 1.71 -22.66 1.68
C VAL A 139 1.94 -21.96 0.35
N SER A 140 2.30 -20.67 0.37
CA SER A 140 2.45 -19.83 -0.82
C SER A 140 3.43 -20.42 -1.85
N ASP A 141 3.13 -20.22 -3.13
CA ASP A 141 3.99 -20.68 -4.23
C ASP A 141 5.21 -19.76 -4.47
N THR A 142 5.44 -18.74 -3.64
CA THR A 142 6.50 -17.74 -3.89
C THR A 142 7.90 -18.37 -3.89
N CYS A 143 8.24 -19.13 -2.85
CA CYS A 143 9.50 -19.87 -2.76
C CYS A 143 9.52 -21.08 -3.70
N LYS A 144 8.38 -21.75 -3.90
CA LYS A 144 8.27 -22.89 -4.84
C LYS A 144 8.53 -22.47 -6.29
N LYS A 145 8.04 -21.29 -6.70
CA LYS A 145 8.32 -20.70 -8.01
C LYS A 145 9.81 -20.38 -8.18
N LEU A 146 10.44 -19.81 -7.15
CA LEU A 146 11.88 -19.56 -7.16
C LEU A 146 12.69 -20.85 -7.28
N ALA A 147 12.32 -21.89 -6.53
CA ALA A 147 12.97 -23.20 -6.56
C ALA A 147 12.86 -23.89 -7.93
N ARG A 148 11.73 -23.74 -8.63
CA ARG A 148 11.48 -24.35 -9.95
C ARG A 148 12.03 -23.54 -11.12
N GLN A 149 12.52 -22.33 -10.89
CA GLN A 149 12.96 -21.45 -11.96
C GLN A 149 14.26 -21.98 -12.58
N ALA A 150 14.15 -22.53 -13.80
CA ALA A 150 15.25 -23.19 -14.51
C ALA A 150 16.43 -22.27 -14.88
N GLY A 151 16.29 -20.94 -14.72
CA GLY A 151 17.34 -19.96 -15.02
C GLY A 151 18.41 -19.80 -13.94
N TYR A 152 18.21 -20.33 -12.74
CA TYR A 152 19.12 -20.15 -11.60
C TYR A 152 19.95 -21.41 -11.35
N ILE A 153 20.82 -21.73 -12.30
CA ILE A 153 21.71 -22.91 -12.23
C ILE A 153 22.99 -22.59 -11.45
N THR A 154 23.49 -21.35 -11.56
CA THR A 154 24.69 -20.89 -10.84
C THR A 154 24.37 -19.76 -9.86
N ALA A 155 25.22 -19.61 -8.84
CA ALA A 155 25.08 -18.55 -7.84
C ALA A 155 25.09 -17.16 -8.48
N ASP A 156 25.94 -16.93 -9.48
CA ASP A 156 26.05 -15.65 -10.18
C ASP A 156 24.75 -15.25 -10.89
N GLN A 157 24.06 -16.22 -11.51
CA GLN A 157 22.76 -15.97 -12.15
C GLN A 157 21.70 -15.57 -11.13
N LEU A 158 21.73 -16.17 -9.93
CA LEU A 158 20.86 -15.75 -8.84
C LEU A 158 21.24 -14.36 -8.31
N TYR A 159 22.54 -14.07 -8.17
CA TYR A 159 23.06 -12.78 -7.69
C TYR A 159 22.75 -11.61 -8.62
N GLN A 160 22.72 -11.86 -9.93
CA GLN A 160 22.33 -10.88 -10.95
C GLN A 160 20.82 -10.86 -11.21
N SER A 161 20.01 -11.63 -10.45
CA SER A 161 18.57 -11.63 -10.64
C SER A 161 17.87 -10.63 -9.71
N ARG A 162 16.80 -9.99 -10.21
CA ARG A 162 15.92 -9.15 -9.39
C ARG A 162 14.96 -10.01 -8.60
N LEU A 163 15.39 -10.45 -7.42
CA LEU A 163 14.52 -11.12 -6.47
C LEU A 163 13.52 -10.15 -5.84
N THR A 164 12.31 -10.63 -5.62
CA THR A 164 11.32 -9.89 -4.83
C THR A 164 11.71 -9.87 -3.35
N PRO A 165 11.23 -8.91 -2.54
CA PRO A 165 11.60 -8.82 -1.13
C PRO A 165 11.27 -10.07 -0.30
N LEU A 166 10.19 -10.77 -0.66
CA LEU A 166 9.83 -12.06 -0.04
C LEU A 166 10.79 -13.17 -0.46
N GLN A 167 11.22 -13.19 -1.71
CA GLN A 167 12.17 -14.18 -2.19
C GLN A 167 13.56 -14.02 -1.57
N SER A 168 14.05 -12.78 -1.46
CA SER A 168 15.36 -12.52 -0.85
C SER A 168 15.36 -12.68 0.68
N GLY A 169 14.24 -12.44 1.35
CA GLY A 169 14.11 -12.53 2.81
C GLY A 169 13.69 -13.90 3.36
N CYS A 170 12.84 -14.66 2.65
CA CYS A 170 12.26 -15.92 3.17
C CYS A 170 12.79 -17.17 2.48
N CYS A 171 13.11 -17.08 1.18
CA CYS A 171 13.41 -18.26 0.36
C CYS A 171 14.91 -18.57 0.23
N LYS A 172 15.77 -17.75 0.82
CA LYS A 172 17.23 -17.87 0.77
C LYS A 172 17.81 -17.40 2.12
N PRO A 173 18.96 -17.94 2.59
CA PRO A 173 19.66 -17.45 3.77
C PRO A 173 20.33 -16.09 3.53
N LEU A 174 20.65 -15.36 4.60
CA LEU A 174 21.37 -14.09 4.50
C LEU A 174 22.78 -14.28 3.95
N SER A 175 23.29 -13.28 3.23
CA SER A 175 24.67 -13.23 2.76
C SER A 175 25.69 -13.46 3.86
N VAL A 176 25.44 -12.83 5.01
CA VAL A 176 26.38 -12.78 6.13
C VAL A 176 26.66 -14.16 6.68
N CYS A 177 25.72 -15.09 6.54
CA CYS A 177 25.86 -16.45 7.02
C CYS A 177 26.90 -17.27 6.25
N GLY A 178 27.24 -16.87 5.02
CA GLY A 178 28.28 -17.53 4.23
C GLY A 178 27.95 -18.95 3.78
N PHE A 179 26.67 -19.32 3.63
CA PHE A 179 26.31 -20.66 3.13
C PHE A 179 26.80 -20.88 1.69
N GLY A 180 27.16 -22.12 1.37
CA GLY A 180 27.48 -22.56 0.02
C GLY A 180 26.23 -22.71 -0.84
N TYR A 181 26.28 -22.22 -2.08
CA TYR A 181 25.18 -22.33 -3.03
C TYR A 181 25.08 -23.74 -3.62
N VAL A 182 23.90 -24.34 -3.57
CA VAL A 182 23.59 -25.60 -4.30
C VAL A 182 22.45 -25.38 -5.28
N SER A 183 21.36 -24.77 -4.81
CA SER A 183 20.21 -24.40 -5.62
C SER A 183 19.55 -23.13 -5.06
N PRO A 184 18.55 -22.54 -5.73
CA PRO A 184 17.95 -21.27 -5.28
C PRO A 184 17.42 -21.29 -3.85
N THR A 185 16.96 -22.46 -3.38
CA THR A 185 16.37 -22.63 -2.03
C THR A 185 17.14 -23.64 -1.17
N VAL A 186 18.21 -24.25 -1.69
CA VAL A 186 19.01 -25.24 -0.96
C VAL A 186 20.45 -24.76 -0.86
N TRP A 187 20.94 -24.71 0.37
CA TRP A 187 22.24 -24.14 0.71
C TRP A 187 22.99 -25.05 1.69
N THR A 188 24.31 -25.16 1.54
CA THR A 188 25.17 -25.98 2.41
C THR A 188 25.80 -25.14 3.50
N ASN A 189 25.70 -25.60 4.75
CA ASN A 189 26.28 -24.90 5.89
C ASN A 189 27.80 -25.06 5.86
N LEU A 190 28.54 -23.95 5.88
CA LEU A 190 29.97 -23.97 6.08
C LEU A 190 30.24 -23.97 7.58
N ALA A 191 31.30 -24.65 8.04
CA ALA A 191 31.57 -24.94 9.45
C ALA A 191 31.67 -23.72 10.42
N ARG A 192 31.54 -22.49 9.92
CA ARG A 192 31.48 -21.24 10.71
C ARG A 192 30.35 -20.33 10.19
N PRO A 193 29.10 -20.55 10.59
CA PRO A 193 28.04 -19.57 10.34
C PRO A 193 28.39 -18.26 11.07
N ALA A 194 28.06 -17.13 10.46
CA ALA A 194 28.20 -15.84 11.13
C ALA A 194 27.32 -15.74 12.38
N SER A 195 27.65 -14.79 13.26
CA SER A 195 26.96 -14.52 14.54
C SER A 195 25.54 -13.95 14.39
N ASP A 196 24.92 -14.03 13.22
CA ASP A 196 23.57 -13.53 12.99
C ASP A 196 22.54 -14.58 13.43
N PRO A 197 21.54 -14.23 14.26
CA PRO A 197 20.56 -15.19 14.77
C PRO A 197 19.77 -15.88 13.65
N ASP A 198 19.56 -15.21 12.51
CA ASP A 198 18.83 -15.79 11.38
C ASP A 198 19.60 -16.96 10.74
N CYS A 199 20.94 -17.02 10.86
CA CYS A 199 21.74 -18.11 10.31
C CYS A 199 21.45 -19.46 10.98
N GLY A 200 21.06 -19.45 12.26
CA GLY A 200 20.71 -20.67 12.99
C GLY A 200 19.29 -21.16 12.73
N LEU A 201 18.41 -20.29 12.21
CA LEU A 201 17.00 -20.58 11.94
C LEU A 201 16.75 -21.06 10.50
N TRP A 202 17.75 -20.97 9.62
CA TRP A 202 17.64 -21.42 8.23
C TRP A 202 17.49 -22.95 8.13
N SER A 203 16.46 -23.40 7.39
CA SER A 203 16.26 -24.81 7.01
C SER A 203 16.17 -24.97 5.49
N ASN A 204 16.66 -26.09 4.95
CA ASN A 204 16.48 -26.45 3.53
C ASN A 204 15.12 -27.11 3.27
N ASP A 205 14.31 -27.36 4.30
CA ASP A 205 12.97 -27.93 4.13
C ASP A 205 12.03 -26.89 3.51
N PRO A 206 11.36 -27.18 2.39
CA PRO A 206 10.52 -26.22 1.67
C PRO A 206 9.31 -25.73 2.50
N ALA A 207 8.93 -26.47 3.55
CA ALA A 207 7.87 -26.10 4.48
C ALA A 207 8.32 -25.16 5.60
N GLN A 208 9.63 -25.10 5.90
CA GLN A 208 10.16 -24.31 7.01
C GLN A 208 11.01 -23.11 6.56
N LEU A 209 11.90 -23.31 5.58
CA LEU A 209 12.81 -22.30 5.01
C LEU A 209 13.30 -21.30 6.07
N CYS A 210 13.32 -20.00 5.79
CA CYS A 210 13.59 -18.95 6.77
C CYS A 210 12.29 -18.30 7.30
N TYR A 211 11.17 -19.01 7.37
CA TYR A 211 9.90 -18.38 7.76
C TYR A 211 9.85 -17.92 9.24
N GLU A 212 10.77 -18.38 10.08
CA GLU A 212 10.93 -17.87 11.46
C GLU A 212 11.89 -16.68 11.57
N CYS A 213 12.69 -16.44 10.53
CA CYS A 213 13.75 -15.44 10.54
C CYS A 213 13.21 -14.02 10.56
N GLU A 214 13.95 -13.13 11.21
CA GLU A 214 13.68 -11.69 11.21
C GLU A 214 13.83 -11.13 9.78
N SER A 215 14.75 -11.65 8.98
CA SER A 215 14.89 -11.27 7.56
C SER A 215 13.65 -11.58 6.71
N CYS A 216 12.91 -12.66 7.01
CA CYS A 216 11.67 -12.97 6.31
C CYS A 216 10.53 -12.01 6.70
N ARG A 217 10.44 -11.68 7.99
CA ARG A 217 9.54 -10.63 8.49
C ARG A 217 9.83 -9.28 7.85
N ALA A 218 11.11 -8.91 7.75
CA ALA A 218 11.57 -7.70 7.08
C ALA A 218 11.22 -7.72 5.58
N GLY A 219 11.41 -8.85 4.90
CA GLY A 219 11.02 -9.05 3.51
C GLY A 219 9.52 -8.90 3.27
N LEU A 220 8.68 -9.38 4.19
CA LEU A 220 7.24 -9.15 4.14
C LEU A 220 6.90 -7.66 4.29
N LEU A 221 7.51 -6.96 5.26
CA LEU A 221 7.29 -5.52 5.46
C LEU A 221 7.73 -4.71 4.23
N ALA A 222 8.83 -5.09 3.59
CA ALA A 222 9.28 -4.50 2.33
C ALA A 222 8.28 -4.74 1.19
N ALA A 223 7.77 -5.97 1.05
CA ALA A 223 6.77 -6.29 0.05
C ALA A 223 5.47 -5.48 0.27
N LEU A 224 4.99 -5.41 1.51
CA LEU A 224 3.82 -4.60 1.88
C LEU A 224 4.05 -3.13 1.60
N ARG A 225 5.21 -2.58 2.00
CA ARG A 225 5.60 -1.19 1.73
C ARG A 225 5.59 -0.88 0.23
N SER A 226 6.15 -1.76 -0.59
CA SER A 226 6.18 -1.57 -2.05
C SER A 226 4.77 -1.49 -2.63
N GLN A 227 3.87 -2.35 -2.16
CA GLN A 227 2.47 -2.30 -2.58
C GLN A 227 1.77 -1.02 -2.07
N TRP A 228 1.96 -0.66 -0.80
CA TRP A 228 1.42 0.58 -0.23
C TRP A 228 1.91 1.82 -0.99
N HIS A 229 3.15 1.84 -1.44
CA HIS A 229 3.67 2.94 -2.25
C HIS A 229 2.91 3.08 -3.57
N LYS A 230 2.56 1.97 -4.24
CA LYS A 230 1.73 1.99 -5.46
C LYS A 230 0.32 2.52 -5.16
N ALA A 231 -0.30 2.11 -4.05
CA ALA A 231 -1.59 2.62 -3.61
C ALA A 231 -1.54 4.12 -3.30
N ASN A 232 -0.50 4.54 -2.57
CA ASN A 232 -0.29 5.93 -2.17
C ASN A 232 -0.12 6.84 -3.38
N ILE A 233 0.56 6.39 -4.45
CA ILE A 233 0.64 7.17 -5.70
C ILE A 233 -0.76 7.43 -6.25
N ALA A 234 -1.61 6.41 -6.34
CA ALA A 234 -2.99 6.58 -6.80
C ALA A 234 -3.78 7.52 -5.87
N LEU A 235 -3.61 7.40 -4.55
CA LEU A 235 -4.26 8.25 -3.56
C LEU A 235 -3.81 9.72 -3.66
N VAL A 236 -2.51 9.97 -3.92
CA VAL A 236 -1.98 11.32 -4.17
C VAL A 236 -2.63 11.93 -5.40
N VAL A 237 -2.67 11.20 -6.52
CA VAL A 237 -3.29 11.67 -7.76
C VAL A 237 -4.77 11.99 -7.56
N ALA A 238 -5.51 11.14 -6.86
CA ALA A 238 -6.91 11.39 -6.51
C ALA A 238 -7.07 12.64 -5.63
N THR A 239 -6.21 12.80 -4.61
CA THR A 239 -6.25 13.95 -3.69
C THR A 239 -5.98 15.26 -4.42
N VAL A 240 -4.96 15.31 -5.28
CA VAL A 240 -4.63 16.49 -6.11
C VAL A 240 -5.81 16.83 -7.03
N SER A 241 -6.42 15.82 -7.65
CA SER A 241 -7.59 16.02 -8.52
C SER A 241 -8.77 16.59 -7.74
N LEU A 242 -9.05 16.09 -6.53
CA LEU A 242 -10.09 16.60 -5.65
C LEU A 242 -9.82 18.04 -5.20
N VAL A 243 -8.57 18.40 -4.89
CA VAL A 243 -8.18 19.77 -4.56
C VAL A 243 -8.47 20.71 -5.74
N PHE A 244 -8.13 20.31 -6.97
CA PHE A 244 -8.39 21.12 -8.16
C PHE A 244 -9.90 21.34 -8.39
N LEU A 245 -10.71 20.28 -8.27
CA LEU A 245 -12.17 20.36 -8.36
C LEU A 245 -12.76 21.25 -7.26
N TYR A 246 -12.21 21.17 -6.04
CA TYR A 246 -12.62 22.03 -4.92
C TYR A 246 -12.33 23.51 -5.18
N LEU A 247 -11.18 23.84 -5.77
CA LEU A 247 -10.84 25.21 -6.15
C LEU A 247 -11.79 25.76 -7.23
N ILE A 248 -12.14 24.95 -8.23
CA ILE A 248 -13.14 25.32 -9.25
C ILE A 248 -14.53 25.48 -8.63
N GLY A 249 -14.93 24.58 -7.73
CA GLY A 249 -16.20 24.70 -7.00
C GLY A 249 -16.27 25.99 -6.17
N CYS A 250 -15.17 26.33 -5.49
CA CYS A 250 -15.05 27.58 -4.74
C CYS A 250 -15.12 28.82 -5.64
N SER A 251 -14.45 28.81 -6.80
CA SER A 251 -14.48 29.96 -7.73
C SER A 251 -15.86 30.15 -8.34
N ALA A 252 -16.53 29.07 -8.76
CA ALA A 252 -17.91 29.10 -9.24
C ALA A 252 -18.87 29.63 -8.17
N TYR A 253 -18.71 29.21 -6.92
CA TYR A 253 -19.51 29.70 -5.80
C TYR A 253 -19.31 31.21 -5.55
N LYS A 254 -18.05 31.67 -5.54
CA LYS A 254 -17.73 33.09 -5.38
C LYS A 254 -18.33 33.93 -6.50
N ASN A 255 -18.25 33.47 -7.75
CA ASN A 255 -18.82 34.18 -8.89
C ASN A 255 -20.35 34.28 -8.81
N ALA A 256 -21.05 33.17 -8.49
CA ALA A 256 -22.51 33.18 -8.33
C ALA A 256 -22.98 34.08 -7.17
N HIS A 257 -22.17 34.20 -6.10
CA HIS A 257 -22.46 35.11 -5.00
C HIS A 257 -22.25 36.58 -5.38
N ALA A 258 -21.19 36.89 -6.12
CA ALA A 258 -20.91 38.23 -6.63
C ALA A 258 -22.02 38.73 -7.57
N GLU A 259 -22.48 37.90 -8.51
CA GLU A 259 -23.61 38.23 -9.38
C GLU A 259 -24.90 38.49 -8.60
N ALA A 260 -25.17 37.69 -7.56
CA ALA A 260 -26.37 37.87 -6.73
C ALA A 260 -26.35 39.18 -5.92
N ILE A 261 -25.17 39.65 -5.47
CA ILE A 261 -25.03 40.95 -4.81
C ILE A 261 -25.21 42.07 -5.84
N TYR A 262 -24.56 41.97 -7.00
CA TYR A 262 -24.65 42.98 -8.05
C TYR A 262 -26.09 43.22 -8.52
N HIS A 263 -26.87 42.15 -8.72
CA HIS A 263 -28.29 42.26 -9.05
C HIS A 263 -29.15 42.90 -7.96
N ARG A 264 -28.76 42.80 -6.68
CA ARG A 264 -29.49 43.42 -5.56
C ARG A 264 -29.22 44.92 -5.44
N TYR A 265 -28.06 45.39 -5.88
CA TYR A 265 -27.68 46.82 -5.83
C TYR A 265 -28.00 47.60 -7.12
N LYS A 266 -28.43 46.92 -8.19
CA LYS A 266 -28.78 47.55 -9.47
C LYS A 266 -30.24 48.03 -9.56
N TRP A 267 -31.01 47.92 -8.48
CA TRP A 267 -32.39 48.39 -8.37
C TRP A 267 -32.53 49.35 -7.18
#